data_AF-X1CLR2-F1
#
_entry.id   AF-X1CLR2-F1
#
_cell.length_a   1.000
_cell.length_b   1.000
_cell.length_c   1.000
_cell.angle_alpha   90.00
_cell.angle_beta   90.00
_cell.angle_gamma   90.00
#
_symmetry.space_group_name_H-M   'P 1'
#
loop_
_entity.id
_entity.type
_entity.pdbx_description
1 polymer ?
#
loop_
_entity_poly.entity_id
_entity_poly.type
_entity_poly.pdbx_seq_one_letter_code
_entity_poly.pdbx_strand_id
1 'polypeptide(L)' 'MGPKERVLEALDHSEPDRVPRLASFTPEFAAKLRKHFKIKDDLFNPHGGTNHQLELKLGNDILL' A
#
# COMPACT_ATOMS: atom_id res chain seq x y z
N MET A 1 -5.19 -13.43 -7.69
CA MET A 1 -5.68 -12.05 -7.79
C MET A 1 -4.65 -11.09 -7.23
N GLY A 2 -4.23 -10.10 -8.03
CA GLY A 2 -3.33 -9.04 -7.60
C GLY A 2 -4.02 -8.04 -6.66
N PRO A 3 -3.25 -7.19 -5.94
CA PRO A 3 -3.80 -6.17 -5.03
C PRO A 3 -4.81 -5.23 -5.73
N LYS A 4 -4.48 -4.77 -6.94
CA LYS A 4 -5.35 -3.91 -7.75
C LYS A 4 -6.66 -4.60 -8.14
N GLU A 5 -6.57 -5.81 -8.69
CA GLU A 5 -7.74 -6.60 -9.12
C GLU A 5 -8.71 -6.84 -7.97
N ARG A 6 -8.18 -7.14 -6.78
CA ARG A 6 -8.96 -7.34 -5.57
C ARG A 6 -9.76 -6.11 -5.16
N VAL A 7 -9.15 -4.92 -5.27
CA VAL A 7 -9.86 -3.66 -4.97
C VAL A 7 -10.94 -3.40 -6.02
N LEU A 8 -10.66 -3.65 -7.30
CA LEU A 8 -11.62 -3.46 -8.38
C LEU A 8 -12.84 -4.38 -8.23
N GLU A 9 -12.65 -5.67 -7.98
CA GLU A 9 -13.79 -6.59 -7.79
C GLU A 9 -14.65 -6.20 -6.58
N ALA A 10 -14.01 -5.86 -5.45
CA ALA A 10 -14.74 -5.40 -4.27
C ALA A 10 -15.50 -4.09 -4.54
N LEU A 11 -14.91 -3.17 -5.31
CA LEU A 11 -15.53 -1.91 -5.72
C LEU A 11 -16.75 -2.15 -6.62
N ASP A 12 -16.68 -3.15 -7.50
CA ASP A 12 -17.75 -3.59 -8.38
C ASP A 12 -18.77 -4.53 -7.71
N HIS A 13 -18.74 -4.62 -6.37
CA HIS A 13 -19.62 -5.47 -5.55
C HIS A 13 -19.58 -6.96 -5.94
N SER A 14 -18.48 -7.42 -6.53
CA SER A 14 -18.19 -8.83 -6.77
C SER A 14 -17.38 -9.40 -5.61
N GLU A 15 -17.49 -10.71 -5.35
CA GLU A 15 -16.74 -11.37 -4.26
C GLU A 15 -15.28 -11.59 -4.65
N PRO A 16 -14.31 -10.89 -4.01
CA PRO A 16 -12.89 -11.11 -4.26
C PRO A 16 -12.35 -12.36 -3.57
N ASP A 17 -11.12 -12.76 -3.89
CA ASP A 17 -10.43 -13.88 -3.23
C ASP A 17 -10.24 -13.69 -1.70
N ARG A 18 -10.27 -12.44 -1.23
CA ARG A 18 -10.38 -12.02 0.17
C ARG A 18 -10.74 -10.53 0.26
N VAL A 19 -11.16 -10.08 1.45
CA VAL A 19 -11.39 -8.64 1.73
C VAL A 19 -10.11 -7.81 1.43
N PRO A 20 -10.20 -6.70 0.67
CA PRO A 20 -9.09 -5.76 0.48
C PRO A 20 -8.60 -5.17 1.79
N ARG A 21 -7.29 -5.01 1.95
CA ARG A 21 -6.65 -4.47 3.14
C ARG A 21 -5.59 -3.44 2.78
N LEU A 22 -5.63 -2.32 3.50
CA LEU A 22 -4.59 -1.30 3.50
C LEU A 22 -4.14 -1.09 4.95
N ALA A 23 -2.83 -1.18 5.18
CA ALA A 23 -2.21 -0.78 6.42
C ALA A 23 -1.29 0.43 6.18
N SER A 24 -1.43 1.45 7.02
CA SER A 24 -0.50 2.57 7.12
C SER A 24 0.35 2.44 8.38
N PHE A 25 1.41 3.22 8.47
CA PHE A 25 2.40 3.14 9.53
C PHE A 25 2.68 4.51 10.12
N THR A 26 2.96 4.55 11.42
CA THR A 26 3.58 5.74 12.04
C THR A 26 4.87 6.11 11.28
N PRO A 27 5.24 7.40 11.21
CA PRO A 27 6.44 7.83 10.48
C PRO A 27 7.72 7.10 10.89
N GLU A 28 7.91 6.84 12.19
CA GLU A 28 9.07 6.11 12.71
C GLU A 28 9.14 4.68 12.14
N PHE A 29 8.02 3.97 12.14
CA PHE A 29 7.97 2.60 11.63
C PHE A 29 8.11 2.55 10.11
N ALA A 30 7.50 3.50 9.39
CA ALA A 30 7.66 3.65 7.95
C ALA A 30 9.14 3.87 7.57
N ALA A 31 9.86 4.73 8.29
CA ALA A 31 11.29 4.97 8.07
C ALA A 31 12.13 3.69 8.27
N LYS A 32 11.84 2.91 9.32
CA LYS A 32 12.50 1.61 9.57
C LYS A 32 12.27 0.64 8.42
N LEU A 33 11.04 0.53 7.93
CA LEU A 33 10.71 -0.36 6.80
C LEU A 33 11.34 0.10 5.49
N ARG A 34 11.34 1.41 5.20
CA ARG A 34 12.00 1.97 4.01
C ARG A 34 13.48 1.66 3.98
N LYS A 35 14.16 1.85 5.12
CA LYS A 35 15.56 1.44 5.30
C LYS A 35 15.76 -0.06 5.07
N HIS A 36 14.88 -0.90 5.62
CA HIS A 36 14.94 -2.36 5.45
C HIS A 36 14.82 -2.78 3.98
N PHE A 37 13.86 -2.20 3.24
CA PHE A 37 13.63 -2.51 1.83
C PHE A 37 14.51 -1.73 0.85
N LYS A 38 15.42 -0.88 1.35
CA LYS A 38 16.27 0.01 0.54
C LYS A 38 15.47 0.91 -0.41
N ILE A 39 14.31 1.37 0.06
CA ILE A 39 13.45 2.33 -0.63
C ILE A 39 14.02 3.73 -0.37
N LYS A 40 14.14 4.57 -1.41
CA LYS A 40 14.58 5.95 -1.24
C LYS A 40 13.54 6.75 -0.44
N ASP A 41 14.02 7.52 0.52
CA ASP A 41 13.21 8.51 1.24
C ASP A 41 13.02 9.74 0.36
N ASP A 42 12.06 9.68 -0.54
CA ASP A 42 11.40 10.90 -1.00
C ASP A 42 10.50 11.39 0.15
N LEU A 43 10.29 12.71 0.26
CA LEU A 43 9.48 13.35 1.31
C LEU A 43 8.25 12.50 1.69
N PHE A 44 8.30 11.86 2.86
CA PHE A 44 7.23 11.00 3.36
C PHE A 44 6.09 11.90 3.86
N ASN A 45 5.05 12.03 3.04
CA ASN A 45 3.81 12.65 3.47
C ASN A 45 2.81 11.54 3.88
N PRO A 46 2.53 11.36 5.18
CA PRO A 46 1.61 10.31 5.68
C PRO A 46 0.16 10.54 5.23
N HIS A 47 -0.15 11.71 4.67
CA HIS A 47 -1.49 12.10 4.22
C HIS A 47 -1.55 12.49 2.74
N GLY A 48 -0.47 12.36 1.96
CA GLY A 48 -0.43 12.86 0.58
C GLY A 48 0.62 12.26 -0.33
N GLY A 49 0.25 11.15 -0.99
CA GLY A 49 -0.03 11.20 -2.42
C GLY A 49 1.11 11.23 -3.45
N THR A 50 2.36 10.97 -3.09
CA THR A 50 3.43 10.93 -4.13
C THR A 50 4.28 9.67 -4.16
N ASN A 51 4.26 8.82 -3.13
CA ASN A 51 5.10 7.61 -3.12
C ASN A 51 4.45 6.45 -2.34
N HIS A 52 3.95 5.46 -3.08
CA HIS A 52 3.35 4.23 -2.56
C HIS A 52 4.27 3.01 -2.65
N GLN A 53 5.58 3.21 -2.84
CA GLN A 53 6.50 2.09 -3.03
C GLN A 53 6.54 1.15 -1.84
N LEU A 54 6.40 1.68 -0.62
CA LEU A 54 6.36 0.86 0.59
C LEU A 54 5.09 0.00 0.63
N GLU A 55 3.94 0.59 0.35
CA GLU A 55 2.64 -0.04 0.31
C GLU A 55 2.59 -1.15 -0.76
N LEU A 56 3.09 -0.86 -1.96
CA LEU A 56 3.24 -1.84 -3.03
C LEU A 56 4.17 -2.99 -2.62
N LYS A 57 5.31 -2.67 -1.99
CA LYS A 57 6.29 -3.68 -1.55
C LYS A 57 5.71 -4.64 -0.50
N LEU A 58 4.80 -4.14 0.34
CA LEU A 58 4.14 -4.90 1.39
C LEU A 58 2.86 -5.60 0.92
N GLY A 59 2.46 -5.42 -0.34
CA GLY A 59 1.26 -6.04 -0.91
C GLY A 59 -0.05 -5.44 -0.39
N ASN A 60 -0.05 -4.16 -0.01
CA ASN A 60 -1.28 -3.44 0.30
C ASN A 60 -2.20 -3.42 -0.93
N ASP A 61 -3.50 -3.57 -0.67
CA ASP A 61 -4.53 -3.53 -1.70
C ASP A 61 -4.84 -2.06 -2.03
N ILE A 62 -4.28 -1.57 -3.14
CA ILE A 62 -4.40 -0.18 -3.60
C ILE A 62 -4.69 -0.09 -5.11
N LEU A 63 -5.41 0.96 -5.50
CA LEU A 63 -5.68 1.33 -6.90
C LEU A 63 -4.56 2.24 -7.40
N LEU A 64 -3.47 1.65 -7.90
CA LEU A 64 -2.42 2.35 -8.65
C LEU A 64 -2.31 1.86 -10.09
#